data_AF-A0A0F9N7Z2-F1
#
_entry.id   AF-A0A0F9N7Z2-F1
#
_cell.length_a   1.000
_cell.length_b   1.000
_cell.length_c   1.000
_cell.angle_alpha   90.00
_cell.angle_beta   90.00
_cell.angle_gamma   90.00
#
_symmetry.space_group_name_H-M   'P 1'
#
loop_
_entity.id
_entity.type
_entity.pdbx_description
1 polymer ?
#
loop_
_entity_poly.entity_id
_entity_poly.type
_entity_poly.pdbx_seq_one_letter_code
_entity_poly.pdbx_strand_id
1 'polypeptide(L)' 'MVKKKLSELFPNKYNPREIFRGAAMEELKASMDDVGLIHPILIRPLKNNKFEVVR' A
#
# COMPACT_ATOMS: atom_id res chain seq x y z
N MET A 1 8.75 12.38 5.48
CA MET A 1 7.78 11.26 5.38
C MET A 1 6.65 11.51 6.36
N VAL A 2 5.40 11.26 5.98
CA VAL A 2 4.21 11.50 6.81
C VAL A 2 3.52 10.17 7.10
N LYS A 3 3.15 9.92 8.36
CA LYS A 3 2.35 8.74 8.73
C LYS A 3 0.88 8.97 8.39
N LYS A 4 0.25 7.97 7.77
CA LYS A 4 -1.19 7.95 7.43
C LYS A 4 -1.84 6.71 8.01
N LYS A 5 -3.13 6.80 8.33
CA LYS A 5 -3.87 5.61 8.75
C LYS A 5 -4.23 4.79 7.52
N LEU A 6 -4.15 3.46 7.63
CA LEU A 6 -4.52 2.57 6.52
C LEU A 6 -5.97 2.80 6.06
N SER A 7 -6.87 3.16 6.99
CA SER A 7 -8.27 3.52 6.72
C SER A 7 -8.47 4.75 5.84
N GLU A 8 -7.43 5.57 5.64
CA GLU A 8 -7.44 6.75 4.77
C GLU A 8 -6.99 6.41 3.33
N LEU A 9 -6.48 5.19 3.11
CA LEU A 9 -5.91 4.75 1.84
C LEU A 9 -6.90 3.90 1.04
N PHE A 10 -6.97 4.16 -0.26
CA PHE A 10 -7.80 3.43 -1.21
C PHE A 10 -6.93 2.84 -2.33
N PRO A 11 -7.27 1.64 -2.83
CA PRO A 11 -6.57 1.06 -3.96
C PRO A 11 -6.80 1.88 -5.22
N ASN A 12 -5.78 1.96 -6.08
CA ASN A 12 -5.92 2.59 -7.39
C ASN A 12 -6.71 1.71 -8.35
N LYS A 13 -7.79 2.28 -8.90
CA LYS A 13 -8.66 1.63 -9.90
C LYS A 13 -7.90 1.20 -11.18
N TYR A 14 -6.81 1.89 -11.51
CA TYR A 14 -6.04 1.67 -12.73
C TYR A 14 -4.80 0.79 -12.51
N ASN A 15 -4.70 0.08 -11.37
CA ASN A 15 -3.57 -0.81 -11.13
C ASN A 15 -3.68 -2.06 -12.04
N PRO A 16 -2.77 -2.27 -13.00
CA PRO A 16 -2.86 -3.39 -13.94
C PRO A 16 -2.48 -4.74 -13.31
N ARG A 17 -1.93 -4.73 -12.09
CA ARG A 17 -1.62 -5.97 -11.36
C ARG A 17 -2.91 -6.58 -10.81
N GLU A 18 -3.42 -7.58 -11.50
CA GLU A 18 -4.62 -8.32 -11.08
C GLU A 18 -4.29 -9.58 -10.27
N ILE A 19 -3.13 -10.19 -10.53
CA ILE A 19 -2.73 -11.46 -9.90
C ILE A 19 -1.70 -11.21 -8.79
N PHE A 20 -2.06 -11.62 -7.58
CA PHE A 20 -1.16 -11.69 -6.44
C PHE A 20 -0.87 -13.16 -6.13
N ARG A 21 0.41 -13.55 -6.17
CA ARG A 21 0.82 -14.90 -5.78
C ARG A 21 0.80 -15.01 -4.26
N GLY A 22 0.00 -15.92 -3.72
CA GLY A 22 -0.16 -16.10 -2.28
C GLY A 22 1.17 -16.25 -1.53
N ALA A 23 2.08 -17.08 -2.04
CA ALA A 23 3.41 -17.27 -1.42
C ALA A 23 4.21 -15.96 -1.32
N ALA A 24 4.22 -15.15 -2.39
CA ALA A 24 4.93 -13.87 -2.39
C ALA A 24 4.28 -12.84 -1.44
N MET A 25 2.97 -12.94 -1.19
CA MET A 25 2.28 -12.09 -0.22
C MET A 25 2.62 -12.49 1.22
N GLU A 26 2.71 -13.79 1.52
CA GLU A 26 3.11 -14.26 2.85
C GLU A 26 4.57 -13.92 3.15
N GLU A 27 5.48 -14.05 2.17
CA GLU A 27 6.87 -13.60 2.31
C GLU A 27 6.97 -12.10 2.58
N LEU A 28 6.19 -11.28 1.85
CA LEU A 28 6.16 -9.83 2.07
C LEU A 28 5.64 -9.49 3.47
N LYS A 29 4.57 -10.14 3.92
CA LYS A 29 4.01 -9.95 5.26
C LYS A 29 5.04 -10.31 6.33
N ALA A 30 5.68 -11.48 6.23
CA ALA A 30 6.71 -11.91 7.17
C ALA A 30 7.89 -10.92 7.22
N SER A 31 8.31 -10.39 6.06
CA SER A 31 9.35 -9.35 6.01
C SER A 31 8.89 -8.05 6.68
N MET A 32 7.65 -7.61 6.43
CA MET A 32 7.10 -6.40 7.05
C MET A 32 6.96 -6.53 8.57
N ASP A 33 6.73 -7.73 9.10
CA ASP A 33 6.67 -7.97 10.55
C ASP A 33 8.04 -7.85 11.23
N ASP A 34 9.14 -8.14 10.51
CA ASP A 34 10.52 -8.07 11.03
C ASP A 34 11.14 -6.67 10.87
N VAL A 35 11.12 -6.12 9.66
CA VAL A 35 11.81 -4.84 9.33
C VAL A 35 10.88 -3.65 9.14
N GLY A 36 9.55 -3.87 9.18
CA GLY A 36 8.57 -2.84 8.89
C GLY A 36 8.47 -2.50 7.39
N LEU A 37 7.83 -1.37 7.10
CA LEU A 37 7.69 -0.86 5.73
C LEU A 37 8.99 -0.17 5.29
N ILE A 38 9.81 -0.88 4.51
CA ILE A 38 11.09 -0.39 4.00
C ILE A 38 10.97 0.65 2.88
N HIS A 39 9.91 0.55 2.06
CA HIS A 39 9.68 1.43 0.92
C HIS A 39 8.44 2.30 1.18
N PRO A 40 8.54 3.63 1.09
CA PRO A 40 7.37 4.49 1.20
C PRO A 40 6.38 4.20 0.07
N ILE A 41 5.10 4.20 0.42
CA ILE A 41 4.00 4.06 -0.56
C ILE A 41 3.71 5.44 -1.14
N LEU A 42 3.69 5.54 -2.46
CA LEU A 42 3.35 6.77 -3.15
C LEU A 42 1.83 6.92 -3.17
N ILE A 43 1.32 8.03 -2.63
CA ILE A 43 -0.10 8.31 -2.56
C ILE A 43 -0.43 9.65 -3.20
N ARG A 44 -1.62 9.77 -3.78
CA ARG A 44 -2.18 11.05 -4.23
C ARG A 44 -3.41 11.44 -3.40
N PRO A 45 -3.62 12.72 -3.08
CA PRO A 45 -4.78 13.16 -2.31
C PRO A 45 -6.07 13.01 -3.11
N LEU A 46 -7.14 12.64 -2.41
CA LEU A 46 -8.52 12.67 -2.85
C LEU A 46 -9.31 13.69 -1.98
N LYS A 47 -10.62 13.81 -2.23
CA LYS A 47 -11.51 14.61 -1.37
C LYS A 47 -11.58 14.03 0.06
N ASN A 48 -11.87 14.88 1.03
CA ASN A 48 -12.14 14.51 2.43
C ASN A 48 -10.98 13.78 3.14
N ASN A 49 -9.73 14.23 2.94
CA ASN A 49 -8.52 13.64 3.57
C ASN A 49 -8.31 12.14 3.26
N LYS A 50 -8.85 11.67 2.13
CA LYS A 50 -8.59 10.33 1.61
C LYS A 50 -7.42 10.37 0.64
N PHE A 51 -6.78 9.23 0.42
CA PHE A 51 -5.66 9.11 -0.49
C PHE A 51 -5.76 7.83 -1.31
N GLU A 52 -5.26 7.87 -2.54
CA GLU A 52 -5.21 6.71 -3.41
C GLU A 52 -3.76 6.25 -3.60
N VAL A 53 -3.54 4.94 -3.54
CA VAL A 53 -2.21 4.32 -3.70
C VAL A 53 -1.81 4.30 -5.16
N VAL A 54 -0.77 5.04 -5.52
CA VAL A 54 -0.26 5.10 -6.90
C VAL A 54 0.80 4.03 -7.15
N ARG A 55 1.68 3.78 -6.17
CA ARG A 55 2.79 2.82 -6.26
C ARG A 55 3.22 2.31 -4.90
#